data_AF-A0A7X6YDM9-F1
#
_entry.id   AF-A0A7X6YDM9-F1
#
_cell.length_a   1.000
_cell.length_b   1.000
_cell.length_c   1.000
_cell.angle_alpha   90.00
_cell.angle_beta   90.00
_cell.angle_gamma   90.00
#
_symmetry.space_group_name_H-M   'P 1'
#
loop_
_entity.id
_entity.type
_entity.pdbx_description
1 polymer ?
#
loop_
_entity_poly.entity_id
_entity_poly.type
_entity_poly.pdbx_seq_one_letter_code
_entity_poly.pdbx_strand_id
1 'polypeptide(L)'
;MTTCAGEKWEHVRSQMEALRKSIGTVIVGQDAVVELLLTSLLCKGHCLIVGVPGLAKTLLVTTLGKALGLVSRRIQFTPDLMPMDI
;
A
#
# COMPACT_ATOMS: atom_id res chain seq x y z
N MET A 1 13.08 -4.30 -33.90
CA MET A 1 12.27 -5.15 -33.00
C MET A 1 12.43 -4.76 -31.51
N THR A 2 12.73 -3.50 -31.18
CA THR A 2 13.09 -3.08 -29.80
C THR A 2 12.01 -2.24 -29.08
N THR A 3 10.86 -1.97 -29.70
CA THR A 3 9.85 -1.03 -29.18
C THR A 3 8.92 -1.61 -28.11
N CYS A 4 8.84 -2.93 -27.93
CA CYS A 4 7.91 -3.55 -26.97
C CYS A 4 8.25 -3.31 -25.49
N ALA A 5 9.46 -2.86 -25.16
CA ALA A 5 9.83 -2.55 -23.78
C ALA A 5 9.26 -1.20 -23.33
N GLY A 6 9.31 -0.18 -24.20
CA GLY A 6 8.84 1.18 -23.87
C GLY A 6 7.35 1.22 -23.55
N GLU A 7 6.55 0.54 -24.36
CA GLU A 7 5.09 0.48 -24.21
C GLU A 7 4.66 -0.17 -22.88
N LYS A 8 5.38 -1.20 -22.42
CA LYS A 8 5.12 -1.86 -21.13
C LYS A 8 5.40 -0.95 -19.95
N TRP A 9 6.51 -0.21 -19.97
CA TRP A 9 6.87 0.71 -18.89
C TRP A 9 5.91 1.89 -18.79
N GLU A 10 5.44 2.38 -19.93
CA GLU A 10 4.48 3.47 -20.01
C GLU A 10 3.11 3.05 -19.47
N HIS A 11 2.67 1.82 -19.78
CA HIS A 11 1.47 1.24 -19.20
C HIS A 11 1.55 1.11 -17.67
N VAL A 12 2.65 0.55 -17.14
CA VAL A 12 2.84 0.41 -15.69
C VAL A 12 2.85 1.78 -15.00
N ARG A 13 3.51 2.78 -15.59
CA ARG A 13 3.51 4.14 -15.06
C ARG A 13 2.11 4.73 -14.99
N SER A 14 1.31 4.60 -16.06
CA SER A 14 -0.06 5.09 -16.11
C SER A 14 -0.96 4.41 -15.06
N GLN A 15 -0.84 3.08 -14.89
CA GLN A 15 -1.57 2.36 -13.84
C GLN A 15 -1.17 2.82 -12.43
N MET A 16 0.11 3.09 -12.21
CA MET A 16 0.60 3.55 -10.92
C MET A 16 0.11 4.96 -10.58
N GLU A 17 0.03 5.85 -11.57
CA GLU A 17 -0.56 7.19 -11.41
C GLU A 17 -2.06 7.11 -11.11
N ALA A 18 -2.79 6.25 -11.83
CA ALA A 18 -4.22 6.02 -11.57
C ALA A 18 -4.46 5.48 -10.15
N LEU A 19 -3.62 4.55 -9.70
CA LEU A 19 -3.66 3.99 -8.35
C LEU A 19 -3.41 5.07 -7.29
N ARG A 20 -2.35 5.87 -7.44
CA ARG A 20 -2.03 6.99 -6.54
C ARG A 20 -3.20 7.98 -6.45
N LYS A 21 -3.79 8.33 -7.60
CA LYS A 21 -4.95 9.22 -7.65
C LYS A 21 -6.16 8.64 -6.92
N SER A 22 -6.44 7.36 -7.07
CA SER A 22 -7.53 6.68 -6.35
C SER A 22 -7.30 6.70 -4.83
N ILE A 23 -6.08 6.43 -4.37
CA ILE A 23 -5.74 6.45 -2.94
C ILE A 23 -5.87 7.88 -2.37
N GLY A 24 -5.44 8.89 -3.13
CA GLY A 24 -5.52 10.30 -2.75
C GLY A 24 -6.95 10.84 -2.55
N THR A 25 -7.99 10.14 -3.03
CA THR A 25 -9.39 10.52 -2.77
C THR A 25 -9.83 10.23 -1.33
N VAL A 26 -9.16 9.28 -0.66
CA VAL A 26 -9.49 8.84 0.71
C VAL A 26 -8.42 9.30 1.70
N ILE A 27 -7.17 9.31 1.28
CA ILE A 27 -6.01 9.65 2.11
C ILE A 27 -5.48 11.01 1.68
N VAL A 28 -5.61 12.01 2.56
CA VAL A 28 -5.16 13.39 2.30
C VAL A 28 -3.88 13.68 3.09
N GLY A 29 -2.88 14.27 2.43
CA GLY A 29 -1.66 14.76 3.09
C GLY A 29 -0.66 13.68 3.54
N GLN A 30 -0.72 12.48 2.95
CA GLN A 30 0.18 11.35 3.26
C GLN A 30 0.85 10.78 2.00
N ASP A 31 1.10 11.61 0.99
CA ASP A 31 1.63 11.17 -0.31
C ASP A 31 2.94 10.39 -0.19
N ALA A 32 3.87 10.88 0.63
CA ALA A 32 5.16 10.22 0.87
C ALA A 32 5.01 8.83 1.50
N VAL A 33 4.06 8.65 2.42
CA VAL A 33 3.81 7.35 3.07
C VAL A 33 3.21 6.37 2.07
N VAL A 34 2.28 6.83 1.23
CA VAL A 34 1.69 6.01 0.15
C VAL A 34 2.78 5.57 -0.84
N GLU A 35 3.69 6.45 -1.23
CA GLU A 35 4.79 6.14 -2.13
C GLU A 35 5.75 5.10 -1.54
N LEU A 36 6.13 5.24 -0.27
CA LEU A 36 6.97 4.25 0.43
C LEU A 36 6.28 2.90 0.56
N LEU A 37 4.98 2.88 0.89
CA LEU A 37 4.21 1.63 0.97
C LEU A 37 4.15 0.90 -0.36
N LEU A 38 3.82 1.63 -1.44
CA LEU A 38 3.79 1.09 -2.78
C LEU A 38 5.17 0.55 -3.20
N THR A 39 6.23 1.29 -2.92
CA THR A 39 7.61 0.87 -3.19
C THR A 39 7.94 -0.41 -2.44
N SER A 40 7.62 -0.49 -1.15
CA SER A 40 7.85 -1.69 -0.34
C SER A 40 7.12 -2.91 -0.91
N LEU A 41 5.87 -2.73 -1.34
CA LEU A 41 5.03 -3.81 -1.83
C LEU A 41 5.58 -4.36 -3.16
N LEU A 42 5.99 -3.47 -4.07
CA LEU A 42 6.61 -3.84 -5.34
C LEU A 42 7.94 -4.60 -5.13
N CYS A 43 8.68 -4.23 -4.08
CA CYS A 43 9.92 -4.90 -3.69
C CYS A 43 9.69 -6.15 -2.82
N LYS A 44 8.44 -6.55 -2.54
CA LYS A 44 8.09 -7.63 -1.59
C LYS A 44 8.68 -7.43 -0.18
N GLY A 45 8.83 -6.19 0.25
CA GLY A 45 9.29 -5.82 1.59
C GLY A 45 8.15 -5.76 2.61
N HIS A 46 8.52 -5.43 3.85
CA HIS A 46 7.59 -5.19 4.95
C HIS A 46 7.67 -3.73 5.40
N CYS A 47 6.53 -3.15 5.77
CA CYS A 47 6.46 -1.79 6.31
C CYS A 47 5.98 -1.76 7.75
N LEU A 48 6.59 -0.87 8.53
CA LEU A 48 6.15 -0.52 9.88
C LEU A 48 5.61 0.91 9.87
N ILE A 49 4.35 1.11 10.27
CA ILE A 49 3.69 2.43 10.24
C ILE A 49 3.61 2.99 11.67
N VAL A 50 4.55 3.88 12.01
CA VAL A 50 4.62 4.56 13.31
C VAL A 50 3.97 5.96 13.21
N GLY A 51 3.45 6.47 14.33
CA GLY A 51 2.70 7.73 14.37
C GLY A 51 1.64 7.73 15.47
N VAL A 52 1.11 8.91 15.78
CA VAL A 52 0.08 9.09 16.81
C VAL A 52 -1.27 8.47 16.39
N PRO A 53 -2.14 8.10 17.35
CA PRO A 53 -3.51 7.68 17.04
C PRO A 53 -4.26 8.75 16.25
N GLY A 54 -5.14 8.33 15.34
CA GLY A 54 -5.95 9.24 14.51
C GLY A 54 -5.37 9.58 13.14
N LEU A 55 -4.14 9.19 12.81
CA LEU A 55 -3.51 9.44 11.49
C LEU A 55 -3.92 8.44 10.41
N ALA A 56 -5.16 7.95 10.46
CA ALA A 56 -5.74 7.10 9.41
C ALA A 56 -4.90 5.86 9.01
N LYS A 57 -3.98 5.36 9.85
CA LYS A 57 -3.07 4.24 9.51
C LYS A 57 -3.81 2.97 9.05
N THR A 58 -4.90 2.63 9.74
CA THR A 58 -5.74 1.49 9.36
C THR A 58 -6.48 1.76 8.05
N LEU A 59 -6.96 3.00 7.86
CA LEU A 59 -7.64 3.40 6.63
C LEU A 59 -6.68 3.36 5.43
N LEU A 60 -5.44 3.78 5.62
CA LEU A 60 -4.37 3.73 4.62
C LEU A 60 -4.13 2.31 4.12
N VAL A 61 -3.90 1.36 5.03
CA VAL A 61 -3.63 -0.05 4.68
C VAL A 61 -4.85 -0.70 4.02
N THR A 62 -6.05 -0.45 4.54
CA THR A 62 -7.29 -1.01 3.97
C THR A 62 -7.65 -0.40 2.61
N THR A 63 -7.43 0.90 2.41
CA THR A 63 -7.63 1.58 1.12
C THR A 63 -6.63 1.07 0.09
N LEU A 64 -5.35 0.94 0.47
CA LEU A 64 -4.32 0.37 -0.39
C LEU A 64 -4.66 -1.06 -0.82
N GLY A 65 -5.10 -1.90 0.14
CA GLY A 65 -5.53 -3.26 -0.14
C GLY A 65 -6.70 -3.32 -1.12
N LYS A 66 -7.75 -2.50 -0.90
CA LYS A 66 -8.90 -2.40 -1.81
C LYS A 66 -8.50 -1.92 -3.21
N ALA A 67 -7.68 -0.88 -3.29
CA ALA A 67 -7.25 -0.30 -4.56
C ALA A 67 -6.42 -1.28 -5.41
N LEU A 68 -5.70 -2.18 -4.76
CA LEU A 68 -4.89 -3.23 -5.40
C LEU A 68 -5.61 -4.58 -5.52
N GLY A 69 -6.86 -4.69 -5.06
CA GLY A 69 -7.59 -5.96 -5.05
C GLY A 69 -7.00 -7.03 -4.11
N LEU A 70 -6.23 -6.62 -3.10
CA LEU A 70 -5.58 -7.52 -2.14
C LEU A 70 -6.48 -7.84 -0.96
N VAL A 71 -6.33 -9.05 -0.42
CA VAL A 71 -6.96 -9.46 0.83
C VAL A 71 -6.17 -8.89 2.00
N SER A 72 -6.71 -7.86 2.67
CA SER A 72 -6.11 -7.33 3.90
C SER A 72 -6.53 -8.18 5.11
N ARG A 73 -5.55 -8.72 5.83
CA ARG A 73 -5.77 -9.32 7.16
C ARG A 73 -5.16 -8.44 8.23
N ARG A 74 -5.86 -8.30 9.36
CA ARG A 74 -5.39 -7.55 10.53
C ARG A 74 -5.30 -8.48 11.72
N ILE A 75 -4.12 -8.55 12.32
CA ILE A 75 -3.86 -9.23 13.58
C ILE A 75 -3.61 -8.14 14.62
N GLN A 76 -4.32 -8.21 15.75
CA GLN A 76 -4.08 -7.31 16.87
C GLN A 76 -3.16 -8.01 17.85
N PHE A 77 -1.97 -7.46 18.07
CA PHE A 77 -1.12 -7.92 19.16
C PHE A 77 -1.76 -7.53 20.49
N THR A 78 -2.15 -8.54 21.26
CA THR A 78 -2.56 -8.47 22.67
C THR A 78 -1.52 -9.22 23.50
N PRO A 79 -1.36 -8.93 24.80
CA PRO A 79 -0.40 -9.62 25.65
C PRO A 79 -0.64 -11.14 25.73
N ASP A 80 -1.87 -11.58 25.46
CA ASP A 80 -2.29 -12.99 25.50
C ASP A 80 -2.06 -13.74 24.18
N LEU A 81 -1.68 -13.05 23.11
CA LEU A 81 -1.53 -13.66 21.78
C LEU A 81 -0.35 -14.65 21.78
N MET A 82 -0.62 -15.93 21.57
CA MET A 82 0.43 -16.95 21.48
C MET A 82 0.97 -17.06 20.04
N PRO A 83 2.24 -17.45 19.84
CA PRO A 83 2.78 -17.66 18.49
C PRO A 83 2.02 -18.67 17.64
N MET A 84 1.22 -19.55 18.27
CA MET A 84 0.38 -20.52 17.55
C MET A 84 -0.94 -19.94 17.02
N ASP A 85 -1.32 -18.73 17.42
CA ASP A 85 -2.57 -18.07 17.02
C ASP A 85 -2.46 -17.32 15.67
N ILE A 86 -1.26 -17.30 15.08
CA ILE A 86 -0.91 -16.65 13.80
C ILE A 86 -0.45 -17.70 12.79
#